data_AF-A0A7Y3HDP0-F1
#
_entry.id   AF-A0A7Y3HDP0-F1
#
_cell.length_a   1.000
_cell.length_b   1.000
_cell.length_c   1.000
_cell.angle_alpha   90.00
_cell.angle_beta   90.00
_cell.angle_gamma   90.00
#
_symmetry.space_group_name_H-M   'P 1'
#
loop_
_entity.id
_entity.type
_entity.pdbx_description
1 polymer ?
#
loop_
_entity_poly.entity_id
_entity_poly.type
_entity_poly.pdbx_seq_one_letter_code
_entity_poly.pdbx_strand_id
1 'polypeptide(L)' 'MSGPPVGSTSDRLRRRGLQLVWATIIWNVFEVFITIGLGVAAGSIALIAFGTDSVV' A
#
# COMPACT_ATOMS: atom_id res chain seq x y z
N MET A 1 30.94 12.63 28.45
CA MET A 1 29.51 12.24 28.55
C MET A 1 28.99 12.13 27.13
N SER A 2 29.23 11.00 26.47
CA SER A 2 28.93 10.79 25.05
C SER A 2 27.50 10.28 24.94
N GLY A 3 26.62 11.05 24.28
CA GLY A 3 25.21 10.64 24.06
C GLY A 3 25.10 9.35 23.26
N PRO A 4 23.98 8.61 23.38
CA PRO A 4 23.77 7.34 22.69
C PRO A 4 23.86 7.54 21.16
N PRO A 5 24.41 6.58 20.40
CA PRO A 5 24.50 6.68 18.94
C PRO A 5 23.08 6.66 18.34
N VAL A 6 22.59 7.84 17.92
CA VAL A 6 21.22 8.05 17.38
C VAL A 6 20.99 7.37 16.01
N GLY A 7 22.00 6.70 15.43
CA GLY A 7 21.96 6.18 14.06
C GLY A 7 21.44 4.75 13.85
N SER A 8 21.47 3.84 14.83
CA SER A 8 21.31 2.40 14.52
C SER A 8 19.87 1.88 14.58
N THR A 9 19.10 2.24 15.62
CA THR A 9 17.71 1.78 15.78
C THR A 9 16.75 2.51 14.83
N SER A 10 16.96 3.82 14.68
CA SER A 10 16.16 4.71 13.81
C SER A 10 16.19 4.24 12.35
N ASP A 11 17.37 3.87 11.85
CA ASP A 11 17.52 3.38 10.48
C ASP A 11 16.84 2.02 10.26
N ARG A 12 16.84 1.14 11.27
CA ARG A 12 16.19 -0.17 11.18
C ARG A 12 14.66 -0.04 11.17
N LEU A 13 14.12 0.86 11.99
CA LEU A 13 12.69 1.20 11.98
C LEU A 13 12.29 1.87 10.67
N ARG A 14 13.12 2.78 10.14
CA ARG A 14 12.87 3.44 8.85
C ARG A 14 12.78 2.44 7.70
N ARG A 15 13.70 1.47 7.62
CA ARG A 15 13.67 0.41 6.59
C ARG A 15 12.40 -0.44 6.69
N ARG A 16 11.98 -0.81 7.89
CA ARG A 16 10.73 -1.56 8.11
C ARG A 16 9.49 -0.73 7.77
N GLY A 17 9.47 0.55 8.14
CA GLY A 17 8.39 1.47 7.77
C GLY A 17 8.24 1.60 6.25
N LEU A 18 9.36 1.71 5.52
CA LEU A 18 9.34 1.73 4.07
C LEU A 18 8.82 0.41 3.47
N GLN A 19 9.20 -0.74 4.03
CA GLN A 19 8.67 -2.04 3.59
C GLN A 19 7.16 -2.13 3.78
N LEU A 20 6.64 -1.65 4.90
CA LEU A 20 5.19 -1.62 5.18
C LEU A 20 4.46 -0.71 4.19
N VAL A 21 4.97 0.50 3.95
CA VAL A 21 4.39 1.43 2.96
C VAL A 21 4.36 0.79 1.57
N TRP A 22 5.45 0.16 1.15
CA TRP A 22 5.48 -0.54 -0.13
C TRP A 22 4.51 -1.73 -0.17
N ALA A 23 4.39 -2.49 0.91
CA ALA A 23 3.43 -3.60 1.00
C ALA A 23 1.99 -3.09 0.85
N THR A 24 1.63 -2.00 1.52
CA THR A 24 0.30 -1.37 1.40
C THR A 24 0.04 -0.85 0.00
N ILE A 25 1.00 -0.15 -0.62
CA ILE A 25 0.85 0.35 -1.99
C ILE A 25 0.63 -0.81 -2.97
N ILE A 26 1.44 -1.87 -2.88
CA ILE A 26 1.32 -3.04 -3.76
C ILE A 26 -0.05 -3.70 -3.57
N TRP A 27 -0.51 -3.84 -2.33
CA TRP A 27 -1.81 -4.40 -2.01
C TRP A 27 -2.95 -3.61 -2.65
N ASN A 28 -2.97 -2.30 -2.41
CA ASN A 28 -4.00 -1.41 -2.96
C ASN A 28 -4.03 -1.44 -4.49
N VAL A 29 -2.85 -1.45 -5.15
CA VAL A 29 -2.76 -1.58 -6.60
C VAL A 29 -3.35 -2.91 -7.08
N PHE A 30 -3.08 -4.00 -6.37
CA PHE A 30 -3.59 -5.32 -6.73
C PHE A 30 -5.12 -5.40 -6.65
N GLU A 31 -5.71 -4.83 -5.59
CA GLU A 31 -7.17 -4.77 -5.44
C GLU A 31 -7.83 -4.02 -6.59
N VAL A 32 -7.23 -2.91 -7.03
CA VAL A 32 -7.72 -2.09 -8.14
C VAL A 32 -7.72 -2.87 -9.45
N PHE A 33 -6.63 -3.59 -9.75
CA PHE A 33 -6.58 -4.43 -10.95
C PHE A 33 -7.66 -5.52 -10.93
N ILE A 34 -7.88 -6.17 -9.79
CA ILE A 34 -8.89 -7.21 -9.64
C ILE A 34 -10.29 -6.63 -9.81
N THR A 35 -10.61 -5.55 -9.09
CA THR A 35 -11.94 -4.95 -9.07
C THR A 35 -12.31 -4.29 -10.40
N ILE A 36 -11.37 -3.65 -11.08
CA ILE A 36 -11.58 -3.17 -12.45
C ILE A 36 -11.84 -4.35 -13.39
N GLY A 37 -11.02 -5.41 -13.33
CA GLY A 37 -11.20 -6.60 -14.18
C GLY A 37 -12.57 -7.27 -13.97
N LEU A 38 -12.97 -7.46 -12.71
CA LEU A 38 -14.27 -8.00 -12.35
C LEU A 38 -15.41 -7.04 -12.73
N GLY A 39 -15.22 -5.73 -12.54
CA GLY A 39 -16.21 -4.71 -12.88
C GLY A 39 -16.49 -4.63 -14.37
N VAL A 40 -15.44 -4.73 -15.19
CA VAL A 40 -15.56 -4.84 -16.65
C VAL A 40 -16.26 -6.14 -17.04
N ALA A 41 -15.85 -7.28 -16.46
CA ALA A 41 -16.47 -8.57 -16.75
C ALA A 41 -17.96 -8.62 -16.34
N ALA A 42 -18.33 -7.93 -15.27
CA ALA A 42 -19.71 -7.84 -14.77
C ALA A 42 -20.53 -6.69 -15.39
N GLY A 43 -19.90 -5.79 -16.17
CA GLY A 43 -20.54 -4.58 -16.69
C GLY A 43 -21.00 -3.59 -15.60
N SER A 44 -20.34 -3.57 -14.43
CA SER A 44 -20.77 -2.80 -13.26
C SER A 44 -19.85 -1.62 -12.95
N ILE A 45 -20.34 -0.40 -13.24
CA ILE A 45 -19.64 0.85 -12.90
C ILE A 45 -19.46 0.99 -11.38
N ALA A 46 -20.40 0.50 -10.58
CA ALA A 46 -20.30 0.53 -9.12
C ALA A 46 -19.13 -0.29 -8.60
N LEU A 47 -18.86 -1.47 -9.19
CA LEU A 47 -17.75 -2.33 -8.79
C LEU A 47 -16.39 -1.72 -9.17
N ILE A 48 -16.32 -1.05 -10.32
CA ILE A 48 -15.14 -0.30 -10.77
C ILE A 48 -14.87 0.89 -9.84
N ALA A 49 -15.89 1.65 -9.47
CA ALA A 49 -15.77 2.80 -8.57
C ALA A 49 -15.33 2.39 -7.16
N PHE A 50 -15.92 1.32 -6.62
CA PHE A 50 -15.51 0.71 -5.34
C PHE A 50 -14.03 0.28 -5.37
N GLY A 51 -13.61 -0.37 -6.46
CA GLY A 51 -12.23 -0.76 -6.66
C GLY A 51 -11.23 0.37 -6.69
N THR A 52 -11.62 1.48 -7.32
CA THR A 52 -10.78 2.68 -7.45
C THR A 52 -10.66 3.43 -6.13
N ASP A 53 -11.70 3.41 -5.29
CA ASP A 53 -11.66 4.01 -3.95
C ASP A 53 -10.67 3.27 -3.02
N SER A 54 -10.49 1.97 -3.22
CA SER A 54 -9.59 1.13 -2.40
C SER A 54 -8.08 1.39 -2.63
N VAL A 55 -7.70 2.31 -3.54
CA VAL A 55 -6.29 2.64 -3.83
C VAL A 55 -5.61 3.34 -2.63
N VAL A 56 -6.38 4.04 -1.79
CA VAL A 56 -5.89 5.03 -0.81
C VAL A 56 -6.29 4.64 0.61
#